data_AF-A0A2P8R3V9-F1
#
_entry.id   AF-A0A2P8R3V9-F1
#
_cell.length_a   1.000
_cell.length_b   1.000
_cell.length_c   1.000
_cell.angle_alpha   90.00
_cell.angle_beta   90.00
_cell.angle_gamma   90.00
#
_symmetry.space_group_name_H-M   'P 1'
#
loop_
_entity.id
_entity.type
_entity.pdbx_description
1 polymer ?
#
loop_
_entity_poly.entity_id
_entity_poly.type
_entity_poly.pdbx_seq_one_letter_code
_entity_poly.pdbx_strand_id
1 'polypeptide(L)'
;MNICDLSNKKPNIDYPVHWSYKVLVDASEDINLKVENILNDLKYEINPSKDSSSGKYKSYNIKVLVSSEKERLDIFNKFKNISKFVL
;
A
#
# COMPACT_ATOMS: atom_id res chain seq x y z
N MET A 1 -5.77 0.50 -39.32
CA MET A 1 -6.08 -0.71 -38.54
C MET A 1 -6.40 -0.29 -37.11
N ASN A 2 -7.31 -1.03 -36.47
CA ASN A 2 -8.05 -0.68 -35.26
C ASN A 2 -7.15 -0.38 -34.04
N ILE A 3 -7.46 0.69 -33.30
CA ILE A 3 -6.70 1.23 -32.15
C ILE A 3 -7.05 0.51 -30.83
N CYS A 4 -7.92 -0.49 -30.87
CA CYS A 4 -8.52 -1.07 -29.67
C CYS A 4 -8.42 -2.61 -29.67
N ASP A 5 -7.21 -3.13 -29.44
CA ASP A 5 -7.04 -4.50 -28.93
C ASP A 5 -6.31 -4.44 -27.58
N LEU A 6 -6.89 -3.70 -26.62
CA LEU A 6 -6.58 -3.93 -25.21
C LEU A 6 -7.32 -5.19 -24.74
N SER A 7 -7.04 -6.30 -25.43
CA SER A 7 -7.38 -7.65 -24.97
C SER A 7 -7.16 -7.71 -23.47
N ASN A 8 -8.22 -8.05 -22.73
CA ASN A 8 -8.38 -8.24 -21.28
C ASN A 8 -7.29 -9.09 -20.60
N LYS A 9 -6.02 -8.77 -20.79
CA LYS A 9 -4.89 -9.42 -20.17
C LYS A 9 -4.57 -8.64 -18.91
N LYS A 10 -4.96 -9.21 -17.77
CA LYS A 10 -4.47 -8.75 -16.48
C LYS A 10 -2.93 -8.61 -16.57
N PRO A 11 -2.34 -7.56 -15.99
CA PRO A 11 -0.89 -7.42 -15.98
C PRO A 11 -0.27 -8.66 -15.36
N ASN A 12 0.65 -9.31 -16.10
CA ASN A 12 1.40 -10.44 -15.60
C ASN A 12 2.49 -9.88 -14.67
N ILE A 13 2.23 -9.89 -13.37
CA ILE A 13 3.16 -9.42 -12.35
C ILE A 13 4.08 -10.58 -12.00
N ASP A 14 5.39 -10.38 -12.16
CA ASP A 14 6.40 -11.34 -11.72
C ASP A 14 6.62 -11.17 -10.22
N TYR A 15 6.29 -12.22 -9.44
CA TYR A 15 6.42 -12.23 -7.99
C TYR A 15 7.68 -13.01 -7.58
N PRO A 16 8.36 -12.63 -6.47
CA PRO A 16 7.99 -11.57 -5.54
C PRO A 16 8.35 -10.17 -6.05
N VAL A 17 7.47 -9.20 -5.81
CA VAL A 17 7.66 -7.80 -6.22
C VAL A 17 7.53 -6.86 -5.03
N HIS A 18 8.30 -5.78 -5.02
CA HIS A 18 8.14 -4.71 -4.05
C HIS A 18 6.96 -3.83 -4.44
N TRP A 19 5.85 -3.95 -3.71
CA TRP A 19 4.68 -3.12 -3.90
C TRP A 19 4.71 -1.94 -2.93
N SER A 20 4.49 -0.73 -3.43
CA SER A 20 4.43 0.48 -2.61
C SER A 20 2.98 0.91 -2.45
N TYR A 21 2.52 1.02 -1.21
CA TYR A 21 1.22 1.55 -0.83
C TYR A 21 1.39 2.92 -0.21
N LYS A 22 0.52 3.85 -0.57
CA LYS A 22 0.48 5.16 0.07
C LYS A 22 -0.73 5.23 0.99
N VAL A 23 -0.45 5.33 2.28
CA VAL A 23 -1.45 5.32 3.34
C VAL A 23 -1.56 6.71 3.94
N LEU A 24 -2.78 7.26 3.97
CA LEU A 24 -3.08 8.52 4.63
C LEU A 24 -3.86 8.25 5.91
N VAL A 25 -3.30 8.72 7.02
CA VAL A 25 -3.90 8.62 8.36
C VAL A 25 -3.93 9.98 9.04
N ASP A 26 -4.74 10.09 10.09
CA ASP A 26 -4.70 11.25 10.98
C ASP A 26 -3.35 11.31 11.70
N ALA A 27 -2.85 12.52 11.96
CA ALA A 27 -1.55 12.72 12.58
C ALA A 27 -1.44 12.19 14.02
N SER A 28 -2.58 11.93 14.66
CA SER A 28 -2.71 11.35 16.00
C SER A 28 -2.63 9.82 16.03
N GLU A 29 -2.71 9.14 14.88
CA GLU A 29 -2.69 7.69 14.80
C GLU A 29 -1.28 7.16 14.55
N ASP A 30 -0.90 6.13 15.31
CA ASP A 30 0.41 5.50 15.18
C ASP A 30 0.39 4.39 14.13
N ILE A 31 0.66 4.76 12.88
CA ILE A 31 0.60 3.84 11.75
C ILE A 31 1.67 2.74 11.83
N ASN A 32 2.84 3.04 12.43
CA ASN A 32 3.95 2.08 12.48
C ASN A 32 3.53 0.81 13.20
N LEU A 33 2.89 0.94 14.37
CA LEU A 33 2.36 -0.18 15.13
C LEU A 33 1.30 -0.95 14.34
N LYS A 34 0.37 -0.27 13.66
CA LYS A 34 -0.67 -0.94 12.88
C LYS A 34 -0.10 -1.70 11.69
N VAL A 35 0.86 -1.11 10.99
CA VAL A 35 1.53 -1.73 9.83
C VAL A 35 2.38 -2.92 10.29
N GLU A 36 3.10 -2.78 11.40
CA GLU A 36 3.84 -3.88 12.01
C GLU A 36 2.92 -5.04 12.41
N ASN A 37 1.74 -4.75 12.99
CA ASN A 37 0.76 -5.80 13.28
C ASN A 37 0.18 -6.47 12.03
N ILE A 38 0.01 -5.73 10.93
CA ILE A 38 -0.55 -6.23 9.67
C ILE A 38 0.46 -7.09 8.91
N LEU A 39 1.69 -6.60 8.84
CA LEU A 39 2.75 -7.18 8.02
C LEU A 39 3.58 -8.20 8.80
N ASN A 40 3.78 -7.97 10.10
CA ASN A 40 4.42 -8.82 11.11
C ASN A 40 5.74 -9.46 10.66
N ASP A 41 5.66 -10.52 9.84
CA ASP A 41 6.80 -11.28 9.31
C ASP A 41 7.22 -10.89 7.87
N LEU A 42 6.43 -10.05 7.19
CA LEU A 42 6.70 -9.61 5.83
C LEU A 42 7.86 -8.60 5.80
N LYS A 43 8.65 -8.62 4.73
CA LYS A 43 9.66 -7.57 4.50
C LYS A 43 8.98 -6.29 4.05
N TYR A 44 9.06 -5.26 4.89
CA TYR A 44 8.51 -3.94 4.57
C TYR A 44 9.40 -2.78 4.99
N GLU A 45 9.19 -1.64 4.35
CA GLU A 45 9.83 -0.36 4.63
C GLU A 45 8.75 0.71 4.76
N ILE A 46 8.75 1.45 5.86
CA ILE A 46 7.83 2.58 6.08
C ILE A 46 8.62 3.87 5.93
N ASN A 47 8.23 4.70 4.97
CA ASN A 47 8.83 6.00 4.74
C ASN A 47 7.78 7.11 4.90
N PRO A 48 7.91 8.00 5.90
CA PRO A 48 7.07 9.19 5.99
C PRO A 48 7.40 10.11 4.81
N SER A 49 6.38 10.47 4.02
CA SER A 49 6.59 11.19 2.75
C SER A 49 6.18 12.65 2.79
N LYS A 50 5.16 12.98 3.58
CA LYS A 50 4.74 14.36 3.80
C LYS A 50 3.72 14.44 4.93
N ASP A 51 3.97 15.37 5.84
CA ASP A 51 2.95 15.93 6.70
C ASP A 51 2.12 16.91 5.86
N SER A 52 0.80 16.79 5.92
CA SER A 52 -0.07 17.74 5.23
C SER A 52 0.15 19.12 5.85
N SER A 53 0.14 20.18 5.03
CA SER A 53 0.41 21.57 5.46
C SER A 53 -0.48 22.08 6.61
N SER A 54 -1.58 21.38 6.90
CA SER A 54 -2.50 21.68 8.01
C SER A 54 -2.25 20.83 9.27
N GLY A 55 -1.28 19.92 9.28
CA GLY A 55 -0.96 19.02 10.41
C GLY A 55 -2.02 17.94 10.73
N LYS A 56 -3.15 17.93 10.03
CA LYS A 56 -4.25 17.00 10.30
C LYS A 56 -3.97 15.57 9.84
N TYR A 57 -3.31 15.40 8.70
CA TYR A 57 -3.04 14.10 8.10
C TYR A 57 -1.57 13.89 7.78
N LYS A 58 -1.10 12.66 7.99
CA LYS A 58 0.24 12.20 7.65
C LYS A 58 0.16 11.16 6.54
N SER A 59 1.04 11.30 5.55
CA SER A 59 1.14 10.37 4.42
C SER A 59 2.38 9.50 4.56
N TYR A 60 2.16 8.19 4.61
CA TYR A 60 3.21 7.18 4.70
C TYR A 60 3.28 6.37 3.42
N ASN A 61 4.49 6.17 2.93
CA ASN A 61 4.77 5.22 1.85
C ASN A 61 5.28 3.94 2.46
N ILE A 62 4.51 2.87 2.30
CA ILE A 62 4.84 1.55 2.81
C ILE A 62 5.20 0.68 1.63
N LYS A 63 6.47 0.29 1.52
CA LYS A 63 6.92 -0.67 0.53
C LYS A 63 6.93 -2.05 1.16
N VAL A 64 6.30 -3.03 0.56
CA VAL A 64 6.25 -4.41 1.05
C VAL A 64 6.57 -5.37 -0.07
N LEU A 65 7.33 -6.42 0.25
CA LEU A 65 7.61 -7.50 -0.68
C LEU A 65 6.41 -8.46 -0.68
N VAL A 66 5.67 -8.49 -1.78
CA VAL A 66 4.54 -9.42 -1.96
C VAL A 66 4.97 -10.58 -2.83
N SER A 67 4.62 -11.80 -2.43
CA SER A 67 4.95 -13.02 -3.19
C SER A 67 3.80 -13.49 -4.07
N SER A 68 2.61 -12.88 -3.94
CA SER A 68 1.42 -13.24 -4.72
C SER A 68 0.39 -12.11 -4.80
N GLU A 69 -0.52 -12.20 -5.78
CA GLU A 69 -1.65 -11.27 -5.91
C GLU A 69 -2.58 -11.32 -4.68
N LYS A 70 -2.76 -12.53 -4.11
CA LYS A 70 -3.58 -12.72 -2.92
C LYS A 70 -3.02 -11.94 -1.72
N GLU A 71 -1.72 -12.03 -1.47
CA GLU A 71 -1.07 -11.25 -0.42
C GLU A 71 -1.20 -9.75 -0.67
N ARG A 72 -0.99 -9.31 -1.91
CA ARG A 72 -1.18 -7.91 -2.30
C ARG A 72 -2.58 -7.42 -1.94
N LEU A 73 -3.62 -8.17 -2.29
CA LEU A 73 -5.01 -7.82 -2.01
C LEU A 73 -5.35 -7.87 -0.53
N ASP A 74 -4.82 -8.85 0.20
CA ASP A 74 -5.01 -8.98 1.65
C ASP A 74 -4.41 -7.79 2.40
N ILE A 75 -3.17 -7.44 2.07
CA ILE A 75 -2.47 -6.27 2.62
C ILE A 75 -3.22 -4.97 2.31
N PHE A 76 -3.67 -4.80 1.05
CA PHE A 76 -4.44 -3.62 0.66
C PHE A 76 -5.74 -3.49 1.47
N ASN A 77 -6.48 -4.57 1.66
CA ASN A 77 -7.69 -4.57 2.47
C ASN A 77 -7.41 -4.24 3.95
N LYS A 78 -6.33 -4.81 4.51
CA LYS A 78 -5.91 -4.50 5.89
C LYS A 78 -5.54 -3.03 6.04
N PHE A 79 -4.77 -2.46 5.10
CA PHE A 79 -4.46 -1.03 5.10
C PHE A 79 -5.68 -0.14 4.96
N LYS A 80 -6.64 -0.53 4.13
CA LYS A 80 -7.91 0.19 3.96
C LYS A 80 -8.72 0.24 5.27
N ASN A 81 -8.62 -0.78 6.12
CA ASN A 81 -9.32 -0.81 7.39
C ASN A 81 -8.70 0.11 8.45
N ILE A 82 -7.36 0.28 8.42
CA ILE A 82 -6.65 1.09 9.41
C ILE A 82 -6.43 2.55 9.01
N SER A 83 -6.76 2.90 7.77
CA SER A 83 -6.50 4.23 7.21
C SER A 83 -7.74 4.86 6.61
N LYS A 84 -7.70 6.19 6.46
CA LYS A 84 -8.77 6.93 5.79
C LYS A 84 -8.70 6.74 4.28
N PHE A 85 -7.49 6.55 3.74
CA PHE A 85 -7.26 6.43 2.31
C PHE A 85 -6.00 5.61 2.02
N VAL A 86 -6.09 4.70 1.05
CA VAL A 86 -4.97 3.93 0.51
C VAL A 86 -4.95 4.10 -1.01
N LEU A 87 -3.77 4.43 -1.54
CA LEU A 87 -3.45 4.53 -2.96
C LEU A 87 -2.40 3.48 -3.36
#